data_AF-A0A536MBD2-F1
#
_entry.id   AF-A0A536MBD2-F1
#
_cell.length_a   1.000
_cell.length_b   1.000
_cell.length_c   1.000
_cell.angle_alpha   90.00
_cell.angle_beta   90.00
_cell.angle_gamma   90.00
#
_symmetry.space_group_name_H-M   'P 1'
#
loop_
_entity.id
_entity.type
_entity.pdbx_description
1 polymer ?
#
loop_
_entity_poly.entity_id
_entity_poly.type
_entity_poly.pdbx_seq_one_letter_code
_entity_poly.pdbx_strand_id
1 'polypeptide(L)'
;MTRFAACIAAIVLLGACQNETHVVFSPVPSPSPHAAPTAAILQSADVPATVNPCLGSGPLDVYLSVLANSDAALASRLSAEWDELLSHGARAGAISVFTANPSACKAELGATTTLKSVASVV
;
A
#
# COMPACT_ATOMS: atom_id res chain seq x y z
N MET A 1 -60.67 7.82 -45.57
CA MET A 1 -60.38 7.13 -44.29
C MET A 1 -58.96 6.56 -44.23
N THR A 2 -57.97 7.20 -44.86
CA THR A 2 -56.58 6.71 -44.97
C THR A 2 -55.56 7.59 -44.24
N ARG A 3 -55.98 8.76 -43.72
CA ARG A 3 -55.10 9.71 -43.02
C ARG A 3 -54.95 9.44 -41.52
N PHE A 4 -55.94 8.80 -40.89
CA PHE A 4 -55.88 8.45 -39.47
C PHE A 4 -55.02 7.21 -39.17
N ALA A 5 -54.88 6.28 -40.13
CA ALA A 5 -54.03 5.11 -39.97
C ALA A 5 -52.53 5.44 -39.97
N ALA A 6 -52.12 6.45 -40.74
CA ALA A 6 -50.73 6.90 -40.81
C ALA A 6 -50.25 7.54 -39.49
N CYS A 7 -51.14 8.24 -38.78
CA CYS A 7 -50.82 8.86 -37.50
C CYS A 7 -50.60 7.83 -36.38
N ILE A 8 -51.33 6.71 -36.40
CA ILE A 8 -51.20 5.66 -35.37
C ILE A 8 -49.89 4.87 -35.57
N ALA A 9 -49.50 4.61 -36.82
CA ALA A 9 -48.24 3.94 -37.12
C ALA A 9 -47.00 4.77 -36.71
N ALA A 10 -47.08 6.11 -36.81
CA ALA A 10 -46.00 6.99 -36.37
C ALA A 10 -45.83 7.02 -34.85
N ILE A 11 -46.93 7.00 -34.09
CA ILE A 11 -46.89 7.06 -32.61
C ILE A 11 -46.28 5.77 -32.01
N VAL A 12 -46.53 4.61 -32.63
CA VAL A 12 -45.94 3.33 -32.18
C VAL A 12 -44.42 3.27 -32.46
N LEU A 13 -43.93 3.89 -33.55
CA LEU A 13 -42.49 3.95 -33.82
C LEU A 13 -41.74 4.90 -32.87
N LEU A 14 -42.39 5.97 -32.40
CA LEU A 14 -41.80 6.96 -31.48
C LEU A 14 -41.76 6.48 -30.01
N GLY A 15 -42.59 5.49 -29.63
CA GLY A 15 -42.62 4.92 -28.29
C GLY A 15 -41.48 3.93 -27.97
N ALA A 16 -40.79 3.41 -28.98
CA ALA A 16 -39.71 2.42 -28.80
C ALA A 16 -38.33 3.04 -28.54
N CYS A 17 -38.15 4.34 -28.81
CA CYS A 17 -36.88 5.04 -28.63
C CYS A 17 -36.76 5.83 -27.32
N GLN A 18 -37.81 5.88 -26.49
CA GLN A 18 -37.75 6.46 -25.14
C GLN A 18 -37.37 5.44 -24.06
N ASN A 19 -36.78 4.30 -24.45
CA ASN A 19 -36.03 3.50 -23.50
C ASN A 19 -34.72 4.23 -23.22
N GLU A 20 -34.80 5.32 -22.44
CA GLU A 20 -33.63 5.97 -21.88
C GLU A 20 -32.92 4.94 -21.00
N THR A 21 -32.02 4.17 -21.61
CA THR A 21 -30.90 3.57 -20.91
C THR A 21 -30.05 4.73 -20.43
N HIS A 22 -30.47 5.37 -19.34
CA HIS A 22 -29.56 6.12 -18.51
C HIS A 22 -28.42 5.17 -18.23
N VAL A 23 -27.21 5.53 -18.67
CA VAL A 23 -26.00 4.88 -18.18
C VAL A 23 -26.04 5.13 -16.69
N VAL A 24 -26.48 4.12 -15.93
CA VAL A 24 -26.32 4.14 -14.48
C VAL A 24 -24.81 4.15 -14.30
N PHE A 25 -24.25 5.34 -14.11
CA PHE A 25 -22.91 5.48 -13.59
C PHE A 25 -22.97 4.85 -12.21
N SER A 26 -22.64 3.57 -12.12
CA SER A 26 -22.32 2.96 -10.84
C SER A 26 -21.28 3.87 -10.22
N PRO A 27 -21.56 4.47 -9.04
CA PRO A 27 -20.53 5.25 -8.37
C PRO A 27 -19.34 4.31 -8.21
N VAL A 28 -18.18 4.74 -8.74
CA VAL A 28 -16.92 4.03 -8.53
C VAL A 28 -16.84 3.80 -7.02
N PRO A 29 -16.72 2.55 -6.55
CA PRO A 29 -16.64 2.30 -5.12
C PRO A 29 -15.51 3.15 -4.57
N SER A 30 -15.86 4.00 -3.60
CA SER A 30 -14.88 4.84 -2.91
C SER A 30 -13.76 3.92 -2.43
N PRO A 31 -12.47 4.22 -2.72
CA PRO A 31 -11.39 3.33 -2.32
C PRO A 31 -11.48 3.13 -0.82
N SER A 32 -11.45 1.86 -0.39
CA SER A 32 -11.36 1.51 1.02
C SER A 32 -10.22 2.32 1.66
N PRO A 33 -10.39 2.85 2.89
CA PRO A 33 -9.31 3.53 3.56
C PRO A 33 -8.08 2.63 3.56
N HIS A 34 -6.95 3.11 3.04
CA HIS A 34 -5.70 2.39 3.18
C HIS A 34 -5.43 2.22 4.68
N ALA A 35 -5.34 0.98 5.15
CA ALA A 35 -4.89 0.72 6.50
C ALA A 35 -3.50 1.35 6.67
N ALA A 36 -3.25 1.97 7.82
CA ALA A 36 -1.92 2.50 8.10
C ALA A 36 -0.90 1.35 7.96
N PRO A 37 0.29 1.55 7.34
CA PRO A 37 1.30 0.50 7.20
C PRO A 37 1.65 -0.15 8.53
N THR A 38 1.58 0.63 9.61
CA THR A 38 1.75 0.19 11.00
C THR A 38 0.80 -0.93 11.42
N ALA A 39 -0.36 -1.09 10.78
CA ALA A 39 -1.32 -2.15 11.06
C ALA A 39 -0.90 -3.53 10.53
N ALA A 40 0.07 -3.59 9.60
CA ALA A 40 0.61 -4.84 9.06
C ALA A 40 2.08 -5.08 9.45
N ILE A 41 2.61 -4.24 10.34
CA ILE A 41 3.90 -4.48 10.99
C ILE A 41 3.83 -5.78 11.81
N LEU A 42 4.87 -6.61 11.70
CA LEU A 42 5.10 -7.74 12.59
C LEU A 42 5.03 -7.29 14.05
N GLN A 43 4.10 -7.87 14.80
CA GLN A 43 4.00 -7.68 16.24
C GLN A 43 4.99 -8.58 16.97
N SER A 44 5.32 -8.25 18.22
CA SER A 44 6.17 -9.11 19.05
C SER A 44 5.63 -10.54 19.21
N ALA A 45 4.32 -10.74 19.09
CA ALA A 45 3.68 -12.05 19.13
C ALA A 45 3.86 -12.87 17.83
N ASP A 46 4.18 -12.21 16.72
CA ASP A 46 4.35 -12.84 15.39
C ASP A 46 5.78 -13.36 15.18
N VAL A 47 6.71 -13.05 16.11
CA VAL A 47 8.11 -13.42 16.02
C VAL A 47 8.51 -14.41 17.11
N PRO A 48 9.49 -15.30 16.85
CA PRO A 48 9.97 -16.24 17.86
C PRO A 48 10.50 -15.51 19.11
N ALA A 49 10.26 -16.06 20.31
CA ALA A 49 10.70 -15.46 21.59
C ALA A 49 12.22 -15.27 21.75
N THR A 50 13.02 -15.73 20.80
CA THR A 50 14.49 -15.61 20.81
C THR A 50 15.02 -14.36 20.10
N VAL A 51 14.13 -13.57 19.48
CA VAL A 51 14.49 -12.31 18.82
C VAL A 51 13.82 -11.13 19.50
N ASN A 52 14.48 -9.98 19.49
CA ASN A 52 14.01 -8.74 20.10
C ASN A 52 13.91 -7.64 19.04
N PRO A 53 12.98 -6.68 19.18
CA PRO A 53 12.82 -5.59 18.24
C PRO A 53 14.06 -4.69 18.21
N CYS A 54 14.46 -4.29 17.01
CA CYS A 54 15.51 -3.30 16.80
C CYS A 54 14.95 -1.89 16.97
N LEU A 55 15.76 -1.02 17.58
CA LEU A 55 15.46 0.39 17.75
C LEU A 55 15.31 1.06 16.37
N GLY A 56 14.27 1.85 16.18
CA GLY A 56 13.93 2.44 14.88
C GLY A 56 12.98 1.59 14.01
N SER A 57 12.61 0.36 14.42
CA SER A 57 11.49 -0.35 13.81
C SER A 57 10.21 0.47 13.93
N GLY A 58 9.47 0.61 12.83
CA GLY A 58 8.33 1.49 12.71
C GLY A 58 8.30 2.17 11.34
N PRO A 59 7.83 3.42 11.26
CA PRO A 59 7.83 4.20 10.03
C PRO A 59 9.21 4.26 9.34
N LEU A 60 9.23 4.16 8.01
CA LEU A 60 10.47 4.09 7.22
C LEU A 60 11.36 5.33 7.40
N ASP A 61 10.78 6.53 7.48
CA ASP A 61 11.49 7.78 7.76
C ASP A 61 12.23 7.75 9.11
N VAL A 62 11.57 7.24 10.15
CA VAL A 62 12.18 7.05 11.47
C VAL A 62 13.29 6.02 11.40
N TYR A 63 13.05 4.87 10.76
CA TYR A 63 14.06 3.82 10.60
C TYR A 63 15.31 4.35 9.89
N LEU A 64 15.15 5.06 8.78
CA LEU A 64 16.25 5.64 8.01
C LEU A 64 17.02 6.68 8.83
N SER A 65 16.32 7.50 9.62
CA SER A 65 16.97 8.50 10.50
C SER A 65 17.81 7.84 11.60
N VAL A 66 17.34 6.73 12.17
CA VAL A 66 18.09 5.95 13.18
C VAL A 66 19.26 5.23 12.53
N LEU A 67 19.05 4.65 11.34
CA LEU A 67 20.09 3.96 10.58
C LEU A 67 21.22 4.91 10.18
N ALA A 68 20.92 6.16 9.81
CA ALA A 68 21.93 7.16 9.47
C ALA A 68 22.93 7.45 10.60
N ASN A 69 22.53 7.28 11.87
CA ASN A 69 23.43 7.42 13.02
C ASN A 69 24.41 6.25 13.17
N SER A 70 24.15 5.13 12.50
CA SER A 70 24.92 3.90 12.62
C SER A 70 25.69 3.56 11.33
N ASP A 71 25.05 3.74 10.18
CA ASP A 71 25.60 3.53 8.84
C ASP A 71 24.96 4.52 7.86
N ALA A 72 25.64 5.66 7.66
CA ALA A 72 25.17 6.73 6.79
C ALA A 72 25.14 6.33 5.31
N ALA A 73 26.04 5.44 4.87
CA ALA A 73 26.12 5.02 3.47
C ALA A 73 24.95 4.08 3.13
N LEU A 74 24.66 3.13 4.02
CA LEU A 74 23.50 2.27 3.90
C LEU A 74 22.19 3.07 3.97
N ALA A 75 22.06 3.97 4.95
CA ALA A 75 20.90 4.84 5.06
C ALA A 75 20.66 5.66 3.78
N SER A 76 21.71 6.23 3.18
CA SER A 76 21.59 7.00 1.94
C SER A 76 21.07 6.16 0.76
N ARG A 77 21.48 4.88 0.65
CA ARG A 77 20.99 3.99 -0.41
C ARG A 77 19.52 3.65 -0.22
N LEU A 78 19.14 3.23 0.98
CA LEU A 78 17.74 2.90 1.31
C LEU A 78 16.84 4.13 1.24
N SER A 79 17.33 5.32 1.58
CA SER A 79 16.59 6.57 1.39
C SER A 79 16.29 6.83 -0.08
N ALA A 80 17.24 6.57 -0.99
CA ALA A 80 17.00 6.74 -2.41
C ALA A 80 15.93 5.77 -2.94
N GLU A 81 15.95 4.51 -2.50
CA GLU A 81 14.91 3.52 -2.82
C GLU A 81 13.54 3.93 -2.25
N TRP A 82 13.51 4.46 -1.03
CA TRP A 82 12.29 4.98 -0.43
C TRP A 82 11.73 6.21 -1.19
N ASP A 83 12.60 7.14 -1.57
CA ASP A 83 12.22 8.31 -2.36
C ASP A 83 11.71 7.91 -3.75
N GLU A 84 12.28 6.88 -4.37
CA GLU A 84 11.75 6.29 -5.60
C GLU A 84 10.31 5.80 -5.38
N LEU A 85 10.05 4.99 -4.34
CA LEU A 85 8.70 4.52 -4.03
C LEU A 85 7.72 5.68 -3.78
N LEU A 86 8.15 6.73 -3.08
CA LEU A 86 7.34 7.94 -2.89
C LEU A 86 7.01 8.61 -4.23
N SER A 87 7.97 8.69 -5.16
CA SER A 87 7.75 9.24 -6.50
C SER A 87 6.75 8.42 -7.32
N HIS A 88 6.65 7.11 -7.04
CA HIS A 88 5.67 6.19 -7.63
C HIS A 88 4.32 6.16 -6.90
N GLY A 89 4.11 7.01 -5.88
CA GLY A 89 2.83 7.19 -5.22
C GLY A 89 2.67 6.50 -3.86
N ALA A 90 3.74 5.90 -3.32
CA ALA A 90 3.75 5.53 -1.92
C ALA A 90 3.54 6.77 -1.05
N ARG A 91 2.80 6.63 0.06
CA ARG A 91 2.50 7.75 0.99
C ARG A 91 2.99 7.51 2.40
N ALA A 92 3.15 6.26 2.76
CA ALA A 92 3.65 5.81 4.05
C ALA A 92 4.18 4.40 3.86
N GLY A 93 5.14 4.02 4.70
CA GLY A 93 5.66 2.68 4.76
C GLY A 93 6.29 2.44 6.12
N ALA A 94 6.40 1.17 6.49
CA ALA A 94 6.99 0.80 7.76
C ALA A 94 7.87 -0.44 7.60
N ILE A 95 8.91 -0.49 8.42
CA ILE A 95 9.80 -1.63 8.52
C ILE A 95 9.90 -2.08 9.97
N SER A 96 9.89 -3.38 10.21
CA SER A 96 10.11 -3.92 11.54
C SER A 96 11.15 -5.00 11.49
N VAL A 97 12.20 -4.81 12.29
CA VAL A 97 13.36 -5.68 12.33
C VAL A 97 13.47 -6.25 13.73
N PHE A 98 13.56 -7.56 13.81
CA PHE A 98 13.78 -8.30 15.05
C PHE A 98 15.05 -9.11 14.91
N THR A 99 15.87 -9.17 15.95
CA THR A 99 17.10 -9.95 15.93
C THR A 99 17.44 -10.55 17.30
N ALA A 100 18.09 -11.70 17.29
CA ALA A 100 18.67 -12.30 18.49
C ALA A 100 19.95 -11.58 18.93
N ASN A 101 20.62 -10.85 18.03
CA ASN A 101 21.89 -10.17 18.32
C ASN A 101 21.75 -8.65 18.12
N PRO A 102 21.85 -7.83 19.18
CA PRO A 102 21.62 -6.39 19.08
C PRO A 102 22.60 -5.65 18.15
N SER A 103 23.79 -6.21 17.90
CA SER A 103 24.72 -5.63 16.92
C SER A 103 24.19 -5.71 15.47
N ALA A 104 23.28 -6.67 15.18
CA ALA A 104 22.67 -6.82 13.87
C ALA A 104 21.64 -5.72 13.55
N CYS A 105 21.14 -5.00 14.56
CA CYS A 105 20.19 -3.91 14.35
C CYS A 105 20.75 -2.73 13.55
N LYS A 106 22.07 -2.70 13.37
CA LYS A 106 22.80 -1.65 12.65
C LYS A 106 23.42 -2.14 11.35
N ALA A 107 23.22 -3.41 11.01
CA ALA A 107 23.77 -4.02 9.82
C ALA A 107 22.75 -4.01 8.68
N GLU A 108 23.25 -4.11 7.45
CA GLU A 108 22.41 -4.34 6.28
C GLU A 108 21.61 -5.64 6.44
N LEU A 109 20.31 -5.59 6.11
CA LEU A 109 19.43 -6.75 6.22
C LEU A 109 19.92 -7.87 5.30
N GLY A 110 20.06 -9.06 5.87
CA GLY A 110 20.56 -10.24 5.13
C GLY A 110 22.09 -10.30 4.97
N ALA A 111 22.85 -9.28 5.40
CA ALA A 111 24.32 -9.30 5.29
C ALA A 111 25.00 -10.29 6.25
N THR A 112 24.30 -10.76 7.29
CA THR A 112 24.85 -11.68 8.30
C THR A 112 24.25 -13.07 8.16
N THR A 113 25.09 -14.08 7.91
CA THR A 113 24.65 -15.48 7.69
C THR A 113 24.43 -16.28 8.98
N THR A 114 24.91 -15.79 10.12
CA THR A 114 24.91 -16.49 11.42
C THR A 114 23.90 -15.96 12.42
N LEU A 115 23.16 -14.89 12.09
CA LEU A 115 22.27 -14.22 13.03
C LEU A 115 20.81 -14.53 12.69
N LYS A 116 20.04 -14.91 13.73
CA LYS A 116 18.59 -15.08 13.62
C LYS A 116 17.95 -13.70 13.62
N SER A 117 17.40 -13.31 12.47
CA SER A 117 16.70 -12.04 12.30
C SER A 117 15.44 -12.23 11.47
N VAL A 118 14.43 -11.41 11.72
CA VAL A 118 13.17 -11.35 10.97
C VAL A 118 12.92 -9.89 10.60
N ALA A 119 12.58 -9.63 9.35
CA ALA A 119 12.20 -8.29 8.89
C ALA A 119 10.87 -8.34 8.12
N SER A 120 10.04 -7.33 8.30
CA SER A 120 8.85 -7.08 7.48
C SER A 120 8.85 -5.64 7.02
N VAL A 121 8.48 -5.43 5.75
CA VAL A 121 8.32 -4.11 5.12
C VAL A 121 6.90 -4.05 4.56
N VAL A 122 6.19 -2.96 4.84
CA VAL A 122 4.81 -2.71 4.40
C VAL A 122 4.71 -1.31 3.83
#